data_AF-A0A352V0G4-F1
#
_entry.id   AF-A0A352V0G4-F1
#
_cell.length_a   1.000
_cell.length_b   1.000
_cell.length_c   1.000
_cell.angle_alpha   90.00
_cell.angle_beta   90.00
_cell.angle_gamma   90.00
#
_symmetry.space_group_name_H-M   'P 1'
#
loop_
_entity.id
_entity.type
_entity.pdbx_description
1 polymer ?
#
loop_
_entity_poly.entity_id
_entity_poly.type
_entity_poly.pdbx_seq_one_letter_code
_entity_poly.pdbx_strand_id
1 'polypeptide(L)' 'MTAGVYLLAALAEIGGCYAVWMWWRAGASALWLLPGALALGAFAWFLALTPPEVAGRSYAAYGG' A
#
# COMPACT_ATOMS: atom_id res chain seq x y z
N MET A 1 15.90 -11.34 -5.14
CA MET A 1 14.66 -11.80 -4.44
C MET A 1 13.81 -10.64 -3.91
N THR A 2 14.33 -9.40 -3.81
CA THR A 2 13.60 -8.22 -3.28
C THR A 2 12.76 -7.45 -4.31
N ALA A 3 13.13 -7.42 -5.59
CA ALA A 3 12.42 -6.62 -6.61
C ALA A 3 10.94 -7.00 -6.79
N GLY A 4 10.60 -8.29 -6.71
CA GLY A 4 9.22 -8.75 -6.79
C GLY A 4 8.35 -8.28 -5.62
N VAL A 5 8.92 -8.24 -4.41
CA VAL A 5 8.22 -7.75 -3.20
C VAL A 5 7.94 -6.25 -3.31
N TYR A 6 8.90 -5.46 -3.79
CA TYR A 6 8.69 -4.02 -4.01
C TYR A 6 7.65 -3.73 -5.09
N LEU A 7 7.64 -4.50 -6.18
CA LEU A 7 6.61 -4.39 -7.22
C LEU A 7 5.21 -4.70 -6.68
N LEU A 8 5.08 -5.78 -5.90
CA LEU A 8 3.81 -6.14 -5.27
C LEU A 8 3.37 -5.10 -4.25
N ALA A 9 4.29 -4.54 -3.46
CA ALA A 9 4.01 -3.45 -2.54
C ALA A 9 3.47 -2.22 -3.28
N ALA A 10 4.15 -1.77 -4.34
CA ALA A 10 3.72 -0.60 -5.12
C ALA A 10 2.34 -0.80 -5.76
N LEU A 11 2.06 -1.99 -6.31
CA LEU A 11 0.75 -2.29 -6.87
C LEU A 11 -0.35 -2.30 -5.80
N ALA A 12 -0.05 -2.83 -4.61
CA ALA A 12 -0.98 -2.85 -3.49
C ALA A 12 -1.27 -1.44 -2.95
N GLU A 13 -0.25 -0.58 -2.87
CA GLU A 13 -0.39 0.83 -2.48
C GLU A 13 -1.27 1.61 -3.48
N ILE A 14 -0.95 1.53 -4.77
CA ILE A 14 -1.70 2.23 -5.83
C ILE A 14 -3.15 1.73 -5.87
N GLY A 15 -3.37 0.42 -5.81
CA GLY A 15 -4.69 -0.18 -5.80
C GLY A 15 -5.52 0.23 -4.58
N GLY A 16 -4.89 0.25 -3.39
CA GLY A 16 -5.52 0.70 -2.15
C GLY A 16 -5.96 2.17 -2.20
N CYS A 17 -5.07 3.05 -2.64
CA CYS A 17 -5.36 4.48 -2.82
C CYS A 17 -6.44 4.73 -3.88
N TYR A 18 -6.40 3.98 -4.99
CA TYR A 18 -7.40 4.09 -6.05
C TYR A 18 -8.80 3.68 -5.56
N ALA A 19 -8.90 2.66 -4.72
CA ALA A 19 -10.17 2.23 -4.14
C ALA A 19 -10.79 3.31 -3.23
N VAL A 20 -9.96 4.03 -2.46
CA VAL A 20 -10.40 5.20 -1.67
C VAL A 20 -10.88 6.34 -2.58
N TRP A 21 -10.15 6.61 -3.66
CA TRP A 21 -10.55 7.62 -4.66
C TRP A 21 -11.87 7.27 -5.35
N MET A 22 -12.08 6.00 -5.69
CA MET A 22 -13.33 5.50 -6.27
C MET A 22 -14.51 5.76 -5.35
N TRP A 23 -14.37 5.45 -4.06
CA TRP A 23 -15.40 5.74 -3.07
C TRP A 23 -15.63 7.24 -2.90
N TRP A 24 -14.58 8.02 -2.65
CA TRP A 24 -14.70 9.43 -2.28
C TRP A 24 -15.10 10.31 -3.47
N ARG A 25 -14.45 10.15 -4.62
CA ARG A 25 -14.60 11.04 -5.77
C ARG A 25 -15.46 10.49 -6.89
N ALA A 26 -15.45 9.18 -7.11
CA ALA A 26 -16.23 8.57 -8.19
C ALA A 26 -17.66 8.20 -7.76
N GLY A 27 -18.03 8.42 -6.49
CA GLY A 27 -19.34 8.08 -5.96
C GLY A 27 -19.60 6.57 -5.91
N ALA A 28 -18.54 5.75 -5.98
CA ALA A 28 -18.65 4.32 -5.86
C ALA A 28 -19.08 3.93 -4.44
N SER A 29 -19.69 2.76 -4.29
CA SER A 29 -20.13 2.26 -2.98
C SER A 29 -18.98 2.20 -1.97
N ALA A 30 -19.28 2.47 -0.70
CA ALA A 30 -18.34 2.31 0.42
C ALA A 30 -17.76 0.87 0.52
N LEU A 31 -18.38 -0.11 -0.14
CA LEU A 31 -17.84 -1.45 -0.30
C LEU A 31 -16.46 -1.48 -0.98
N TRP A 32 -16.08 -0.45 -1.75
CA TRP A 32 -14.73 -0.32 -2.31
C TRP A 32 -13.64 -0.11 -1.24
N LEU A 33 -14.01 0.35 -0.04
CA LEU A 33 -13.05 0.48 1.06
C LEU A 33 -12.57 -0.87 1.59
N LEU A 34 -13.36 -1.95 1.46
CA LEU A 34 -12.95 -3.29 1.89
C LEU A 34 -11.75 -3.81 1.08
N PRO A 35 -11.81 -3.92 -0.26
CA PRO A 35 -10.63 -4.30 -1.04
C PRO A 35 -9.52 -3.27 -0.96
N GLY A 36 -9.84 -1.98 -0.79
CA GLY A 36 -8.84 -0.92 -0.56
C GLY A 36 -8.03 -1.12 0.72
N ALA A 37 -8.71 -1.39 1.84
CA ALA A 37 -8.07 -1.67 3.13
C ALA A 37 -7.25 -2.97 3.09
N LEU A 38 -7.75 -4.01 2.41
CA LEU A 38 -7.00 -5.25 2.20
C LEU A 38 -5.72 -5.02 1.39
N ALA A 39 -5.79 -4.20 0.33
CA ALA A 39 -4.62 -3.84 -0.48
C ALA A 39 -3.58 -3.06 0.33
N LEU A 40 -4.01 -2.07 1.12
CA LEU A 40 -3.11 -1.33 2.01
C LEU A 40 -2.51 -2.22 3.11
N GLY A 41 -3.27 -3.18 3.64
CA GLY A 41 -2.78 -4.18 4.57
C GLY A 41 -1.72 -5.10 3.94
N ALA A 42 -1.93 -5.53 2.69
CA ALA A 42 -0.95 -6.29 1.93
C ALA A 42 0.32 -5.48 1.65
N PHE A 43 0.20 -4.19 1.32
CA PHE A 43 1.33 -3.27 1.18
C PHE A 43 2.15 -3.22 2.48
N ALA A 44 1.50 -3.00 3.63
CA ALA A 44 2.19 -2.97 4.92
C ALA A 44 2.91 -4.30 5.22
N TRP A 45 2.29 -5.43 4.87
CA TRP A 45 2.92 -6.75 5.00
C TRP A 45 4.16 -6.90 4.11
N PHE A 46 4.08 -6.52 2.83
CA PHE A 46 5.24 -6.56 1.93
C PHE A 46 6.36 -5.59 2.37
N LEU A 47 6.00 -4.44 2.92
CA LEU A 47 6.95 -3.49 3.50
C LEU A 47 7.66 -4.09 4.72
N ALA A 48 6.95 -4.85 5.57
CA ALA A 48 7.54 -5.54 6.72
C ALA A 48 8.52 -6.66 6.33
N LEU A 49 8.35 -7.27 5.15
CA LEU A 49 9.27 -8.27 4.60
C LEU A 49 10.54 -7.65 3.99
N THR A 50 10.62 -6.31 3.91
CA THR A 50 11.77 -5.59 3.36
C THR A 50 12.89 -5.46 4.41
N PRO A 51 14.18 -5.66 4.03
CA PRO A 51 15.29 -5.53 4.97
C PRO A 51 15.30 -4.18 5.70
N PRO A 52 15.58 -4.15 7.03
CA PRO A 52 15.50 -2.94 7.85
C PRO A 52 16.50 -1.85 7.44
N GLU A 53 17.61 -2.23 6.82
CA GLU A 53 18.61 -1.33 6.23
C GLU A 53 18.06 -0.47 5.07
N VAL A 54 16.94 -0.89 4.45
CA VAL A 54 16.17 -0.10 3.46
C VAL A 54 14.85 0.40 4.06
N ALA A 55 14.15 -0.42 4.85
CA ALA A 55 12.87 -0.07 5.45
C ALA A 55 12.97 1.06 6.50
N GLY A 56 14.09 1.13 7.23
CA GLY A 56 14.37 2.22 8.17
C GLY A 56 14.58 3.57 7.49
N ARG A 57 15.14 3.59 6.26
CA ARG A 57 15.20 4.82 5.44
C ARG A 57 13.84 5.21 4.89
N SER A 58 13.02 4.23 4.48
CA SER A 58 11.64 4.49 4.05
C SER A 58 10.80 5.09 5.18
N TYR A 59 10.82 4.51 6.39
CA TYR A 59 10.10 5.08 7.54
C TYR A 59 10.64 6.45 7.98
N ALA A 60 11.96 6.66 7.95
CA ALA A 60 12.54 7.97 8.27
C ALA A 60 12.23 9.05 7.22
N ALA A 61 11.94 8.67 5.97
CA ALA A 61 11.54 9.62 4.92
C ALA A 61 10.06 10.04 5.00
N TYR A 62 9.19 9.20 5.58
CA TYR A 62 7.75 9.51 5.76
C TYR A 62 7.38 9.97 7.18
N GLY A 63 8.24 9.70 8.17
CA GLY A 63 8.04 10.06 9.58
C GLY A 63 8.85 11.28 10.05
N GLY A 64 9.30 12.13 9.12
CA GLY A 64 9.90 13.44 9.41
C GLY A 64 8.87 14.55 9.53
#